data_AF-A0A501X334-F1
#
_entry.id   AF-A0A501X334-F1
#
_cell.length_a   1.000
_cell.length_b   1.000
_cell.length_c   1.000
_cell.angle_alpha   90.00
_cell.angle_beta   90.00
_cell.angle_gamma   90.00
#
_symmetry.space_group_name_H-M   'P 1'
#
loop_
_entity.id
_entity.type
_entity.pdbx_description
1 polymer ?
#
loop_
_entity_poly.entity_id
_entity_poly.type
_entity_poly.pdbx_seq_one_letter_code
_entity_poly.pdbx_strand_id
1 'polypeptide(L)'
;MSRWFYPISVVRMLVALDISAARRLFDELPSTKRNPYLHPDYVSLDAAHKGAEPYFFGGSIGDKTYLFSGHFIDSPELAIRDSESPRGYGGLLCSCNEPLALREAYEQYRRWLAKQSCLVEFVRFHPLLANHHGFDGDVFVNRQTCSVVLTSYHMKQLGSRALRYVKKAKKADCFTQITLTPDTLQLAAFTALYNQRMDELDGMKQYRYRPEYFQQLFELPIVTALVMVWHQQRLIAAAILMGAGEYLEYHLSCSDDVGRQLGATNLLLHEASQHFSDQYRYLHLGGGLSNDQQDPLFQFKHSVGKTLTPFLIGGFIIDSERYEKLKQSIANPPRRIIFYRPS
;
A
#
# COMPACT_ATOMS: atom_id res chain seq x y z
N MET A 1 -41.37 15.46 41.37
CA MET A 1 -41.30 14.46 40.28
C MET A 1 -40.44 15.01 39.15
N SER A 2 -39.12 14.84 39.25
CA SER A 2 -38.16 15.24 38.22
C SER A 2 -37.90 14.06 37.28
N ARG A 3 -38.43 14.15 36.06
CA ARG A 3 -38.12 13.19 34.98
C ARG A 3 -36.71 13.46 34.49
N TRP A 4 -35.82 12.52 34.77
CA TRP A 4 -34.53 12.40 34.09
C TRP A 4 -34.79 12.04 32.63
N PHE A 5 -34.60 13.00 31.73
CA PHE A 5 -34.44 12.70 30.31
C PHE A 5 -33.03 12.12 30.15
N TYR A 6 -32.94 10.80 30.05
CA TYR A 6 -31.79 10.18 29.41
C TYR A 6 -31.83 10.57 27.93
N PRO A 7 -30.80 11.22 27.37
CA PRO A 7 -30.72 11.34 25.93
C PRO A 7 -30.56 9.93 25.38
N ILE A 8 -31.53 9.50 24.57
CA ILE A 8 -31.41 8.32 23.72
C ILE A 8 -30.13 8.53 22.92
N SER A 9 -29.10 7.74 23.20
CA SER A 9 -27.87 7.71 22.42
C SER A 9 -28.27 7.32 21.01
N VAL A 10 -28.28 8.30 20.10
CA VAL A 10 -28.34 8.02 18.67
C VAL A 10 -27.07 7.24 18.36
N VAL A 11 -27.18 5.92 18.29
CA VAL A 11 -26.10 5.04 17.84
C VAL A 11 -25.82 5.43 16.40
N ARG A 12 -24.77 6.22 16.19
CA ARG A 12 -24.31 6.58 14.85
C ARG A 12 -23.58 5.37 14.29
N MET A 13 -24.27 4.60 13.45
CA MET A 13 -23.73 3.39 12.86
C MET A 13 -22.89 3.70 11.62
N LEU A 14 -21.71 3.09 11.54
CA LEU A 14 -20.96 2.93 10.30
C LEU A 14 -21.71 1.96 9.38
N VAL A 15 -21.60 2.16 8.07
CA VAL A 15 -22.36 1.41 7.07
C VAL A 15 -21.46 0.96 5.92
N ALA A 16 -21.94 -0.02 5.14
CA ALA A 16 -21.34 -0.32 3.85
C ALA A 16 -21.52 0.87 2.90
N LEU A 17 -20.51 1.15 2.09
CA LEU A 17 -20.46 2.31 1.21
C LEU A 17 -20.30 1.87 -0.23
N ASP A 18 -20.95 2.58 -1.14
CA ASP A 18 -20.54 2.54 -2.54
C ASP A 18 -19.21 3.30 -2.74
N ILE A 19 -18.59 3.10 -3.90
CA ILE A 19 -17.30 3.73 -4.22
C ILE A 19 -17.37 5.27 -4.20
N SER A 20 -18.51 5.86 -4.56
CA SER A 20 -18.66 7.32 -4.60
C SER A 20 -18.71 7.91 -3.18
N ALA A 21 -19.40 7.25 -2.25
CA ALA A 21 -19.41 7.61 -0.84
C ALA A 21 -18.04 7.39 -0.18
N ALA A 22 -17.37 6.28 -0.52
CA ALA A 22 -16.02 6.01 -0.05
C ALA A 22 -15.01 7.09 -0.50
N ARG A 23 -15.08 7.53 -1.77
CA ARG A 23 -14.25 8.63 -2.30
C ARG A 23 -14.46 9.92 -1.51
N ARG A 24 -15.72 10.31 -1.28
CA ARG A 24 -16.06 11.50 -0.49
C ARG A 24 -15.46 11.43 0.92
N LEU A 25 -15.62 10.31 1.62
CA LEU A 25 -15.03 10.16 2.97
C LEU A 25 -13.50 10.20 2.93
N PHE A 26 -12.87 9.60 1.92
CA PHE A 26 -11.43 9.69 1.74
C PHE A 26 -10.97 11.15 1.59
N ASP A 27 -11.70 11.94 0.79
CA ASP A 27 -11.42 13.36 0.55
C ASP A 27 -11.76 14.28 1.72
N GLU A 28 -12.51 13.82 2.72
CA GLU A 28 -12.79 14.55 3.96
C GLU A 28 -11.69 14.34 5.02
N LEU A 29 -10.95 13.23 4.96
CA LEU A 29 -9.90 12.93 5.94
C LEU A 29 -8.78 13.98 5.92
N PRO A 30 -8.07 14.24 7.04
CA PRO A 30 -6.86 15.07 7.00
C PRO A 30 -5.81 14.53 6.02
N SER A 31 -4.99 15.39 5.41
CA SER A 31 -3.91 14.99 4.49
C SER A 31 -2.93 13.98 5.12
N THR A 32 -2.71 14.07 6.43
CA THR A 32 -1.89 13.12 7.22
C THR A 32 -2.49 11.72 7.31
N LYS A 33 -3.73 11.52 6.87
CA LYS A 33 -4.46 10.26 6.93
C LYS A 33 -4.82 9.69 5.55
N ARG A 34 -4.62 10.46 4.47
CA ARG A 34 -4.85 10.00 3.10
C ARG A 34 -3.60 9.32 2.56
N ASN A 35 -3.68 8.07 2.12
CA ASN A 35 -2.59 7.36 1.46
C ASN A 35 -3.13 6.67 0.20
N PRO A 36 -2.39 6.67 -0.93
CA PRO A 36 -2.92 6.23 -2.21
C PRO A 36 -3.29 4.74 -2.22
N TYR A 37 -2.63 3.89 -1.43
CA TYR A 37 -3.00 2.46 -1.34
C TYR A 37 -4.38 2.21 -0.74
N LEU A 38 -4.91 3.18 0.00
CA LEU A 38 -6.23 3.14 0.62
C LEU A 38 -7.25 4.01 -0.13
N HIS A 39 -6.89 4.59 -1.28
CA HIS A 39 -7.82 5.30 -2.12
C HIS A 39 -8.83 4.32 -2.75
N PRO A 40 -10.15 4.59 -2.72
CA PRO A 40 -11.16 3.66 -3.20
C PRO A 40 -10.97 3.15 -4.63
N ASP A 41 -10.41 3.99 -5.50
CA ASP A 41 -10.14 3.62 -6.89
C ASP A 41 -9.02 2.60 -7.04
N TYR A 42 -7.95 2.77 -6.25
CA TYR A 42 -6.87 1.82 -6.24
C TYR A 42 -7.32 0.49 -5.63
N VAL A 43 -8.09 0.54 -4.54
CA VAL A 43 -8.68 -0.65 -3.92
C VAL A 43 -9.53 -1.42 -4.94
N SER A 44 -10.34 -0.70 -5.72
CA SER A 44 -11.21 -1.31 -6.75
C SER A 44 -10.39 -1.89 -7.91
N LEU A 45 -9.38 -1.16 -8.40
CA LEU A 45 -8.50 -1.62 -9.47
C LEU A 45 -7.70 -2.88 -9.04
N ASP A 46 -7.12 -2.88 -7.85
CA ASP A 46 -6.38 -4.04 -7.32
C ASP A 46 -7.30 -5.24 -7.07
N ALA A 47 -8.55 -5.02 -6.64
CA ALA A 47 -9.54 -6.09 -6.49
C ALA A 47 -9.86 -6.74 -7.84
N ALA A 48 -10.15 -5.92 -8.86
CA ALA A 48 -10.43 -6.40 -10.21
C ALA A 48 -9.26 -7.21 -10.78
N HIS A 49 -8.02 -6.76 -10.55
CA HIS A 49 -6.82 -7.50 -10.97
C HIS A 49 -6.69 -8.87 -10.29
N LYS A 50 -7.09 -8.99 -9.02
CA LYS A 50 -7.07 -10.24 -8.25
C LYS A 50 -8.28 -11.15 -8.52
N GLY A 51 -9.31 -10.66 -9.21
CA GLY A 51 -10.61 -11.33 -9.26
C GLY A 51 -11.32 -11.36 -7.91
N ALA A 52 -11.07 -10.37 -7.06
CA ALA A 52 -11.67 -10.21 -5.73
C ALA A 52 -12.80 -9.16 -5.75
N GLU A 53 -13.62 -9.15 -4.71
CA GLU A 53 -14.71 -8.18 -4.53
C GLU A 53 -14.22 -7.04 -3.62
N PRO A 54 -14.10 -5.78 -4.10
CA PRO A 54 -13.73 -4.67 -3.24
C PRO A 54 -14.89 -4.31 -2.31
N TYR A 55 -14.58 -3.89 -1.09
CA TYR A 55 -15.57 -3.33 -0.18
C TYR A 55 -15.08 -2.04 0.49
N PHE A 56 -16.06 -1.24 0.91
CA PHE A 56 -15.87 -0.02 1.67
C PHE A 56 -16.87 -0.01 2.82
N PHE A 57 -16.39 0.29 4.03
CA PHE A 57 -17.22 0.38 5.21
C PHE A 57 -16.80 1.59 6.03
N GLY A 58 -17.73 2.42 6.46
CA GLY A 58 -17.37 3.65 7.13
C GLY A 58 -18.52 4.64 7.29
N GLY A 59 -18.15 5.88 7.56
CA GLY A 59 -19.06 6.98 7.82
C GLY A 59 -18.50 7.94 8.86
N SER A 60 -19.37 8.81 9.39
CA SER A 60 -19.00 9.83 10.36
C SER A 60 -19.75 9.67 11.68
N ILE A 61 -19.00 9.63 12.78
CA ILE A 61 -19.53 9.59 14.16
C ILE A 61 -19.09 10.88 14.85
N GLY A 62 -20.03 11.74 15.21
CA GLY A 62 -19.70 13.10 15.66
C GLY A 62 -19.05 13.89 14.54
N ASP A 63 -17.83 14.38 14.81
CA ASP A 63 -16.90 15.08 13.93
C ASP A 63 -15.79 14.16 13.37
N LYS A 64 -15.87 12.86 13.64
CA LYS A 64 -14.85 11.87 13.27
C LYS A 64 -15.29 11.08 12.04
N THR A 65 -14.38 10.93 11.09
CA THR A 65 -14.58 10.19 9.84
C THR A 65 -13.80 8.89 9.90
N TYR A 66 -14.43 7.79 9.47
CA TYR A 66 -13.87 6.45 9.46
C TYR A 66 -14.04 5.83 8.07
N LEU A 67 -12.99 5.20 7.56
CA LEU A 67 -13.03 4.45 6.31
C LEU A 67 -12.18 3.18 6.43
N PHE A 68 -12.84 2.04 6.33
CA PHE A 68 -12.25 0.72 6.11
C PHE A 68 -12.38 0.38 4.62
N SER A 69 -11.31 -0.19 4.07
CA SER A 69 -11.28 -0.64 2.67
C SER A 69 -10.51 -1.95 2.58
N GLY A 70 -10.99 -2.86 1.75
CA GLY A 70 -10.35 -4.16 1.54
C GLY A 70 -11.03 -4.97 0.45
N HIS A 71 -10.65 -6.23 0.36
CA HIS A 71 -11.10 -7.19 -0.64
C HIS A 71 -11.71 -8.39 0.05
N PHE A 72 -12.89 -8.82 -0.39
CA PHE A 72 -13.35 -10.18 -0.13
C PHE A 72 -12.74 -11.13 -1.15
N ILE A 73 -12.16 -12.20 -0.66
CA ILE A 73 -11.62 -13.30 -1.45
C ILE A 73 -12.39 -14.56 -1.09
N ASP A 74 -13.04 -15.13 -2.09
CA ASP A 74 -13.75 -16.39 -1.96
C ASP A 74 -12.84 -17.56 -2.37
N SER A 75 -12.89 -18.63 -1.57
CA SER A 75 -12.33 -19.94 -1.93
C SER A 75 -13.49 -20.92 -2.05
N PRO A 76 -14.00 -21.18 -3.27
CA PRO A 76 -15.10 -22.11 -3.48
C PRO A 76 -14.80 -23.52 -2.98
N GLU A 77 -13.55 -23.98 -3.14
CA GLU A 77 -13.09 -25.32 -2.72
C GLU A 77 -13.17 -25.52 -1.20
N LEU A 78 -12.80 -24.49 -0.44
CA LEU A 78 -12.88 -24.51 1.03
C LEU A 78 -14.22 -23.96 1.54
N ALA A 79 -15.09 -23.51 0.64
CA ALA A 79 -16.30 -22.76 0.88
C ALA A 79 -16.13 -21.49 1.73
N ILE A 80 -14.92 -20.96 1.91
CA ILE A 80 -14.62 -19.82 2.80
C ILE A 80 -14.61 -18.48 2.05
N ARG A 81 -14.90 -17.42 2.80
CA ARG A 81 -14.73 -16.03 2.40
C ARG A 81 -13.82 -15.36 3.41
N ASP A 82 -12.75 -14.78 2.93
CA ASP A 82 -11.74 -14.09 3.72
C ASP A 82 -11.68 -12.61 3.31
N SER A 83 -11.18 -11.75 4.19
CA SER A 83 -10.92 -10.33 3.90
C SER A 83 -9.42 -10.05 3.88
N GLU A 84 -8.90 -9.38 2.84
CA GLU A 84 -7.57 -8.77 2.92
C GLU A 84 -7.51 -7.30 2.51
N SER A 85 -6.52 -6.62 3.09
CA SER A 85 -6.03 -5.35 2.54
C SER A 85 -5.59 -5.46 1.07
N PRO A 86 -5.71 -4.37 0.28
CA PRO A 86 -5.17 -4.33 -1.07
C PRO A 86 -3.65 -4.53 -1.07
N ARG A 87 -3.08 -4.73 -2.25
CA ARG A 87 -1.63 -4.75 -2.44
C ARG A 87 -1.02 -3.43 -1.98
N GLY A 88 0.09 -3.54 -1.25
CA GLY A 88 0.70 -2.43 -0.55
C GLY A 88 0.24 -2.47 0.90
N TYR A 89 -0.72 -1.62 1.24
CA TYR A 89 -1.16 -1.42 2.62
C TYR A 89 -2.67 -1.19 2.73
N GLY A 90 -3.21 -1.44 3.92
CA GLY A 90 -4.61 -1.25 4.29
C GLY A 90 -4.73 -0.79 5.74
N GLY A 91 -5.87 -1.11 6.37
CA GLY A 91 -6.22 -0.72 7.73
C GLY A 91 -7.15 0.50 7.79
N LEU A 92 -7.61 0.84 8.98
CA LEU A 92 -8.55 1.94 9.19
C LEU A 92 -7.92 3.30 8.85
N LEU A 93 -8.60 4.10 8.04
CA LEU A 93 -8.38 5.55 8.02
C LEU A 93 -9.35 6.23 8.99
N CYS A 94 -8.83 6.94 10.00
CA CYS A 94 -9.63 7.82 10.88
C CYS A 94 -9.06 9.25 10.90
N SER A 95 -9.94 10.25 11.01
CA SER A 95 -9.55 11.63 11.37
C SER A 95 -9.14 11.78 12.84
N CYS A 96 -9.24 10.71 13.62
CA CYS A 96 -9.06 10.64 15.06
C CYS A 96 -7.94 9.68 15.48
N ASN A 97 -7.44 9.81 16.72
CA ASN A 97 -6.56 8.82 17.35
C ASN A 97 -7.07 8.37 18.74
N GLU A 98 -8.35 8.60 19.04
CA GLU A 98 -8.92 8.30 20.35
C GLU A 98 -9.18 6.78 20.52
N PRO A 99 -8.57 6.10 21.50
CA PRO A 99 -8.63 4.64 21.60
C PRO A 99 -10.05 4.07 21.70
N LEU A 100 -10.94 4.71 22.48
CA LEU A 100 -12.32 4.25 22.62
C LEU A 100 -13.11 4.37 21.31
N ALA A 101 -12.93 5.48 20.59
CA ALA A 101 -13.62 5.72 19.32
C ALA A 101 -13.10 4.76 18.22
N LEU A 102 -11.81 4.45 18.22
CA LEU A 102 -11.22 3.46 17.30
C LEU A 102 -11.75 2.05 17.61
N ARG A 103 -11.80 1.67 18.89
CA ARG A 103 -12.34 0.37 19.32
C ARG A 103 -13.80 0.20 18.90
N GLU A 104 -14.63 1.23 19.11
CA GLU A 104 -16.04 1.19 18.69
C GLU A 104 -16.18 1.01 17.17
N ALA A 105 -15.36 1.72 16.38
CA ALA A 105 -15.35 1.57 14.93
C ALA A 105 -14.94 0.15 14.49
N TYR A 106 -13.90 -0.43 15.09
CA TYR A 106 -13.49 -1.81 14.84
C TYR A 106 -14.56 -2.83 15.25
N GLU A 107 -15.25 -2.63 16.38
CA GLU A 107 -16.35 -3.50 16.80
C GLU A 107 -17.51 -3.49 15.81
N GLN A 108 -17.91 -2.31 15.31
CA GLN A 108 -18.94 -2.20 14.27
C GLN A 108 -18.50 -2.88 12.96
N TYR A 109 -17.25 -2.66 12.56
CA TYR A 109 -16.66 -3.27 11.37
C TYR A 109 -16.58 -4.80 11.46
N ARG A 110 -16.15 -5.37 12.60
CA ARG A 110 -16.12 -6.82 12.82
C ARG A 110 -17.52 -7.44 12.77
N ARG A 111 -18.52 -6.78 13.35
CA ARG A 111 -19.93 -7.23 13.23
C ARG A 111 -20.41 -7.20 11.78
N TRP A 112 -19.98 -6.20 11.00
CA TRP A 112 -20.29 -6.12 9.59
C TRP A 112 -19.61 -7.23 8.78
N LEU A 113 -18.31 -7.50 9.00
CA LEU A 113 -17.59 -8.62 8.39
C LEU A 113 -18.25 -9.97 8.69
N ALA A 114 -18.68 -10.19 9.94
CA ALA A 114 -19.41 -11.41 10.32
C ALA A 114 -20.72 -11.60 9.52
N LYS A 115 -21.45 -10.50 9.27
CA LYS A 115 -22.65 -10.52 8.41
C LYS A 115 -22.34 -10.83 6.94
N GLN A 116 -21.11 -10.57 6.49
CA GLN A 116 -20.63 -10.96 5.16
C GLN A 116 -20.11 -12.41 5.13
N SER A 117 -20.30 -13.19 6.19
CA SER A 117 -19.76 -14.55 6.34
C SER A 117 -18.24 -14.63 6.20
N CYS A 118 -17.54 -13.53 6.51
CA CYS A 118 -16.09 -13.47 6.53
C CYS A 118 -15.54 -14.35 7.66
N LEU A 119 -14.53 -15.16 7.36
CA LEU A 119 -13.90 -16.06 8.31
C LEU A 119 -12.72 -15.39 9.02
N VAL A 120 -11.79 -14.82 8.24
CA VAL A 120 -10.59 -14.12 8.72
C VAL A 120 -10.39 -12.80 7.98
N GLU A 121 -9.90 -11.79 8.70
CA GLU A 121 -9.29 -10.60 8.09
C GLU A 121 -7.75 -10.69 8.14
N PHE A 122 -7.07 -10.34 7.05
CA PHE A 122 -5.65 -10.10 6.97
C PHE A 122 -5.32 -8.68 6.52
N VAL A 123 -4.72 -7.89 7.42
CA VAL A 123 -4.41 -6.48 7.17
C VAL A 123 -2.91 -6.21 7.16
N ARG A 124 -2.45 -5.43 6.17
CA ARG A 124 -1.09 -4.91 6.05
C ARG A 124 -1.10 -3.43 6.44
N PHE A 125 -0.78 -3.07 7.67
CA PHE A 125 -0.87 -1.67 8.11
C PHE A 125 0.16 -0.79 7.41
N HIS A 126 -0.22 0.46 7.13
CA HIS A 126 0.70 1.40 6.48
C HIS A 126 1.76 1.89 7.49
N PRO A 127 3.07 1.72 7.23
CA PRO A 127 4.13 2.01 8.19
C PRO A 127 4.20 3.46 8.68
N LEU A 128 3.69 4.40 7.90
CA LEU A 128 3.70 5.85 8.21
C LEU A 128 2.37 6.42 8.70
N LEU A 129 1.27 5.65 8.68
CA LEU A 129 -0.05 6.16 9.13
C LEU A 129 -0.32 5.88 10.62
N ALA A 130 0.44 4.96 11.22
CA ALA A 130 0.17 4.41 12.55
C ALA A 130 -1.28 3.88 12.69
N ASN A 131 -1.87 3.38 11.59
CA ASN A 131 -3.26 2.93 11.55
C ASN A 131 -3.49 1.53 12.13
N HIS A 132 -2.47 0.96 12.77
CA HIS A 132 -2.59 -0.19 13.66
C HIS A 132 -3.02 0.21 15.08
N HIS A 133 -2.90 1.49 15.46
CA HIS A 133 -3.36 1.95 16.76
C HIS A 133 -4.87 1.73 16.90
N GLY A 134 -5.30 1.20 18.04
CA GLY A 134 -6.70 0.87 18.30
C GLY A 134 -7.18 -0.42 17.65
N PHE A 135 -6.35 -1.10 16.84
CA PHE A 135 -6.63 -2.45 16.38
C PHE A 135 -6.54 -3.42 17.58
N ASP A 136 -7.63 -4.12 17.88
CA ASP A 136 -7.73 -5.05 19.02
C ASP A 136 -7.48 -6.51 18.64
N GLY A 137 -6.97 -6.77 17.43
CA GLY A 137 -6.58 -8.09 16.95
C GLY A 137 -5.09 -8.37 17.10
N ASP A 138 -4.65 -9.51 16.57
CA ASP A 138 -3.24 -9.87 16.60
C ASP A 138 -2.42 -8.97 15.66
N VAL A 139 -1.29 -8.44 16.14
CA VAL A 139 -0.38 -7.61 15.35
C VAL A 139 1.04 -8.14 15.46
N PHE A 140 1.70 -8.29 14.31
CA PHE A 140 3.04 -8.80 14.19
C PHE A 140 3.91 -7.85 13.37
N VAL A 141 5.15 -7.67 13.80
CA VAL A 141 6.17 -7.03 12.99
C VAL A 141 6.55 -7.98 11.85
N ASN A 142 6.36 -7.54 10.60
CA ASN A 142 6.78 -8.31 9.44
C ASN A 142 8.25 -8.05 9.08
N ARG A 143 8.60 -6.79 8.82
CA ARG A 143 9.95 -6.32 8.46
C ARG A 143 10.06 -4.80 8.62
N GLN A 144 11.25 -4.25 8.37
CA GLN A 144 11.46 -2.80 8.29
C GLN A 144 11.18 -2.27 6.88
N THR A 145 10.67 -1.04 6.80
CA THR A 145 10.50 -0.27 5.57
C THR A 145 11.30 1.01 5.63
N CYS A 146 11.68 1.54 4.47
CA CYS A 146 12.50 2.74 4.35
C CYS A 146 11.69 3.89 3.74
N SER A 147 11.91 5.10 4.24
CA SER A 147 11.32 6.32 3.68
C SER A 147 12.36 7.44 3.56
N VAL A 148 12.14 8.32 2.61
CA VAL A 148 12.81 9.62 2.49
C VAL A 148 11.89 10.68 3.07
N VAL A 149 12.42 11.56 3.93
CA VAL A 149 11.71 12.78 4.34
C VAL A 149 11.96 13.83 3.26
N LEU A 150 10.91 14.18 2.53
CA LEU A 150 10.98 15.02 1.33
C LEU A 150 11.11 16.51 1.65
N THR A 151 10.41 16.99 2.69
CA THR A 151 10.41 18.41 3.09
C THR A 151 11.77 18.95 3.52
N SER A 152 12.70 18.07 3.87
CA SER A 152 14.08 18.43 4.22
C SER A 152 15.08 17.78 3.28
N TYR A 153 14.64 17.29 2.11
CA TYR A 153 15.47 16.50 1.23
C TYR A 153 16.71 17.26 0.76
N HIS A 154 17.87 16.63 0.92
CA HIS A 154 19.10 17.07 0.29
C HIS A 154 19.92 15.85 -0.12
N MET A 155 20.60 15.91 -1.28
CA MET A 155 21.39 14.80 -1.80
C MET A 155 22.44 14.26 -0.79
N LYS A 156 22.94 15.12 0.11
CA LYS A 156 23.88 14.75 1.20
C LYS A 156 23.28 13.83 2.27
N GLN A 157 21.96 13.72 2.37
CA GLN A 157 21.28 12.81 3.30
C GLN A 157 21.26 11.35 2.80
N LEU A 158 21.53 11.14 1.50
CA LEU A 158 21.71 9.81 0.95
C LEU A 158 22.88 9.12 1.63
N GLY A 159 22.75 7.81 1.87
CA GLY A 159 23.89 7.00 2.30
C GLY A 159 25.01 7.02 1.27
N SER A 160 26.26 6.83 1.71
CA SER A 160 27.46 6.86 0.86
C SER A 160 27.34 5.99 -0.39
N ARG A 161 26.73 4.79 -0.26
CA ARG A 161 26.42 3.89 -1.37
C ARG A 161 25.50 4.55 -2.40
N ALA A 162 24.35 5.07 -1.97
CA ALA A 162 23.39 5.70 -2.89
C ALA A 162 23.98 6.94 -3.56
N LEU A 163 24.65 7.81 -2.80
CA LEU A 163 25.31 9.00 -3.32
C LEU A 163 26.34 8.66 -4.40
N ARG A 164 27.13 7.60 -4.20
CA ARG A 164 28.10 7.12 -5.20
C ARG A 164 27.40 6.68 -6.48
N TYR A 165 26.30 5.95 -6.40
CA TYR A 165 25.55 5.51 -7.58
C TYR A 165 24.86 6.67 -8.31
N VAL A 166 24.30 7.66 -7.58
CA VAL A 166 23.78 8.89 -8.19
C VAL A 166 24.87 9.59 -9.01
N LYS A 167 26.05 9.79 -8.41
CA LYS A 167 27.19 10.42 -9.10
C LYS A 167 27.67 9.59 -10.30
N LYS A 168 27.69 8.25 -10.17
CA LYS A 168 28.06 7.35 -11.25
C LYS A 168 27.10 7.49 -12.45
N ALA A 169 25.79 7.45 -12.20
CA ALA A 169 24.79 7.60 -13.24
C ALA A 169 24.90 8.98 -13.93
N LYS A 170 25.05 10.07 -13.17
CA LYS A 170 25.26 11.42 -13.72
C LYS A 170 26.53 11.51 -14.58
N LYS A 171 27.63 10.88 -14.15
CA LYS A 171 28.90 10.85 -14.93
C LYS A 171 28.79 10.01 -16.20
N ALA A 172 27.88 9.04 -16.22
CA ALA A 172 27.60 8.19 -17.38
C ALA A 172 26.50 8.79 -18.28
N ASP A 173 26.21 10.09 -18.18
CA ASP A 173 25.20 10.79 -18.99
C ASP A 173 23.81 10.15 -18.95
N CYS A 174 23.46 9.51 -17.82
CA CYS A 174 22.09 9.09 -17.56
C CYS A 174 21.25 10.34 -17.24
N PHE A 175 20.05 10.44 -17.81
CA PHE A 175 19.12 11.53 -17.53
C PHE A 175 17.75 11.01 -17.14
N THR A 176 17.05 11.78 -16.30
CA THR A 176 15.72 11.43 -15.80
C THR A 176 14.66 12.25 -16.48
N GLN A 177 13.56 11.61 -16.87
CA GLN A 177 12.33 12.23 -17.35
C GLN A 177 11.21 11.90 -16.36
N ILE A 178 10.60 12.92 -15.78
CA ILE A 178 9.42 12.80 -14.91
C ILE A 178 8.21 13.22 -15.75
N THR A 179 7.22 12.34 -15.88
CA THR A 179 6.02 12.61 -16.68
C THR A 179 4.77 12.34 -15.84
N LEU A 180 3.96 13.38 -15.66
CA LEU A 180 2.72 13.31 -14.87
C LEU A 180 1.60 12.61 -15.67
N THR A 181 1.56 12.83 -16.98
CA THR A 181 0.59 12.23 -17.90
C THR A 181 1.35 11.56 -19.05
N PRO A 182 1.78 10.30 -18.88
CA PRO A 182 2.59 9.62 -19.90
C PRO A 182 1.78 9.31 -21.15
N ASP A 183 2.42 9.44 -22.31
CA ASP A 183 1.82 9.02 -23.57
C ASP A 183 1.87 7.49 -23.76
N THR A 184 1.20 7.01 -24.80
CA THR A 184 1.13 5.57 -25.11
C THR A 184 2.50 4.93 -25.33
N LEU A 185 3.48 5.66 -25.88
CA LEU A 185 4.82 5.14 -26.14
C LEU A 185 5.61 4.98 -24.84
N GLN A 186 5.52 5.96 -23.95
CA GLN A 186 6.16 5.91 -22.63
C GLN A 186 5.58 4.78 -21.77
N LEU A 187 4.25 4.61 -21.78
CA LEU A 187 3.58 3.50 -21.11
C LEU A 187 4.03 2.16 -21.68
N ALA A 188 4.04 2.01 -23.01
CA ALA A 188 4.49 0.78 -23.66
C ALA A 188 5.95 0.45 -23.31
N ALA A 189 6.84 1.46 -23.31
CA ALA A 189 8.25 1.28 -22.95
C ALA A 189 8.41 0.83 -21.48
N PHE A 190 7.67 1.46 -20.56
CA PHE A 190 7.65 1.05 -19.15
C PHE A 190 7.15 -0.39 -18.99
N THR A 191 5.99 -0.72 -19.57
CA THR A 191 5.38 -2.05 -19.47
C THR A 191 6.32 -3.13 -20.01
N ALA A 192 6.98 -2.89 -21.15
CA ALA A 192 7.94 -3.82 -21.72
C ALA A 192 9.13 -4.07 -20.77
N LEU A 193 9.77 -3.01 -20.27
CA LEU A 193 10.90 -3.13 -19.33
C LEU A 193 10.48 -3.80 -18.02
N TYR A 194 9.30 -3.47 -17.50
CA TYR A 194 8.77 -4.05 -16.26
C TYR A 194 8.53 -5.55 -16.41
N ASN A 195 7.82 -5.96 -17.46
CA ASN A 195 7.50 -7.36 -17.69
C ASN A 195 8.76 -8.19 -17.96
N GLN A 196 9.69 -7.68 -18.78
CA GLN A 196 11.00 -8.33 -18.96
C GLN A 196 11.68 -8.57 -17.61
N ARG A 197 11.69 -7.56 -16.73
CA ARG A 197 12.32 -7.70 -15.41
C ARG A 197 11.61 -8.72 -14.53
N MET A 198 10.29 -8.81 -14.59
CA MET A 198 9.53 -9.82 -13.85
C MET A 198 9.77 -11.24 -14.41
N ASP A 199 10.03 -11.37 -15.71
CA ASP A 199 10.38 -12.64 -16.33
C ASP A 199 11.78 -13.12 -15.92
N GLU A 200 12.76 -12.22 -15.82
CA GLU A 200 14.12 -12.53 -15.32
C GLU A 200 14.16 -13.00 -13.86
N LEU A 201 13.16 -12.62 -13.05
CA LEU A 201 13.08 -12.96 -11.63
C LEU A 201 12.41 -14.31 -11.35
N ASP A 202 12.17 -15.11 -12.40
CA ASP A 202 11.63 -16.47 -12.38
C ASP A 202 10.34 -16.62 -11.54
N GLY A 203 9.24 -16.06 -12.06
CA GLY A 203 7.94 -16.72 -11.91
C GLY A 203 7.09 -16.40 -10.68
N MET A 204 7.28 -15.27 -10.00
CA MET A 204 6.23 -14.80 -9.07
C MET A 204 5.06 -14.22 -9.87
N LYS A 205 4.16 -15.08 -10.35
CA LYS A 205 2.94 -14.72 -11.12
C LYS A 205 2.20 -13.52 -10.53
N GLN A 206 2.21 -13.40 -9.20
CA GLN A 206 1.65 -12.29 -8.43
C GLN A 206 2.26 -10.90 -8.72
N TYR A 207 3.39 -10.77 -9.44
CA TYR A 207 3.96 -9.47 -9.84
C TYR A 207 3.83 -9.20 -11.34
N ARG A 208 3.14 -10.08 -12.09
CA ARG A 208 2.85 -9.83 -13.50
C ARG A 208 1.53 -9.09 -13.63
N TYR A 209 1.57 -7.99 -14.36
CA TYR A 209 0.39 -7.22 -14.72
C TYR A 209 0.18 -7.28 -16.22
N ARG A 210 -1.09 -7.36 -16.63
CA ARG A 210 -1.45 -7.22 -18.03
C ARG A 210 -1.31 -5.75 -18.45
N PRO A 211 -1.02 -5.44 -19.73
CA PRO A 211 -0.92 -4.06 -20.20
C PRO A 211 -2.11 -3.17 -19.81
N GLU A 212 -3.31 -3.72 -19.80
CA GLU A 212 -4.56 -3.00 -19.45
C GLU A 212 -4.54 -2.49 -18.00
N TYR A 213 -3.89 -3.22 -17.08
CA TYR A 213 -3.75 -2.77 -15.69
C TYR A 213 -2.96 -1.47 -15.61
N PHE A 214 -1.87 -1.33 -16.37
CA PHE A 214 -1.08 -0.11 -16.36
C PHE A 214 -1.87 1.07 -16.94
N GLN A 215 -2.62 0.86 -18.03
CA GLN A 215 -3.49 1.88 -18.60
C GLN A 215 -4.51 2.38 -17.56
N GLN A 216 -5.25 1.46 -16.93
CA GLN A 216 -6.24 1.79 -15.89
C GLN A 216 -5.60 2.43 -14.66
N LEU A 217 -4.39 2.01 -14.29
CA LEU A 217 -3.67 2.61 -13.17
C LEU A 217 -3.38 4.10 -13.43
N PHE A 218 -2.89 4.45 -14.61
CA PHE A 218 -2.60 5.86 -14.97
C PHE A 218 -3.86 6.73 -15.18
N GLU A 219 -5.04 6.13 -15.27
CA GLU A 219 -6.32 6.87 -15.22
C GLU A 219 -6.70 7.29 -13.80
N LEU A 220 -6.07 6.69 -12.77
CA LEU A 220 -6.38 7.03 -11.38
C LEU A 220 -5.78 8.38 -10.98
N PRO A 221 -6.53 9.23 -10.27
CA PRO A 221 -6.07 10.57 -9.86
C PRO A 221 -4.91 10.53 -8.86
N ILE A 222 -4.67 9.38 -8.23
CA ILE A 222 -3.59 9.15 -7.28
C ILE A 222 -2.27 8.72 -7.94
N VAL A 223 -2.23 8.48 -9.26
CA VAL A 223 -0.96 8.22 -9.95
C VAL A 223 -0.31 9.56 -10.29
N THR A 224 0.78 9.85 -9.57
CA THR A 224 1.43 11.15 -9.63
C THR A 224 2.39 11.27 -10.80
N ALA A 225 3.18 10.23 -11.06
CA ALA A 225 4.19 10.29 -12.13
C ALA A 225 4.68 8.92 -12.59
N LEU A 226 5.04 8.85 -13.87
CA LEU A 226 6.01 7.92 -14.41
C LEU A 226 7.38 8.59 -14.41
N VAL A 227 8.34 8.01 -13.70
CA VAL A 227 9.74 8.47 -13.72
C VAL A 227 10.57 7.49 -14.52
N MET A 228 11.27 7.97 -15.54
CA MET A 228 12.09 7.18 -16.45
C MET A 228 13.52 7.66 -16.45
N VAL A 229 14.48 6.74 -16.55
CA VAL A 229 15.91 7.05 -16.69
C VAL A 229 16.42 6.46 -17.99
N TRP A 230 17.04 7.32 -18.78
CA TRP A 230 17.54 7.04 -20.11
C TRP A 230 19.06 7.09 -20.14
N HIS A 231 19.65 6.24 -20.97
CA HIS A 231 21.08 6.24 -21.28
C HIS A 231 21.25 5.86 -22.75
N GLN A 232 21.97 6.68 -23.52
CA GLN A 232 22.19 6.46 -24.96
C GLN A 232 20.88 6.16 -25.72
N GLN A 233 19.83 6.96 -25.45
CA GLN A 233 18.47 6.84 -26.03
C GLN A 233 17.71 5.55 -25.65
N ARG A 234 18.22 4.72 -24.74
CA ARG A 234 17.55 3.53 -24.24
C ARG A 234 17.02 3.76 -22.83
N LEU A 235 15.79 3.30 -22.57
CA LEU A 235 15.21 3.25 -21.23
C LEU A 235 15.91 2.16 -20.41
N ILE A 236 16.50 2.52 -19.27
CA ILE A 236 17.28 1.59 -18.44
C ILE A 236 16.73 1.44 -17.01
N ALA A 237 15.88 2.36 -16.56
CA ALA A 237 15.11 2.22 -15.33
C ALA A 237 13.84 3.06 -15.38
N ALA A 238 12.81 2.61 -14.67
CA ALA A 238 11.59 3.39 -14.53
C ALA A 238 10.83 3.04 -13.25
N ALA A 239 9.95 3.93 -12.81
CA ALA A 239 9.06 3.70 -11.68
C ALA A 239 7.75 4.50 -11.79
N ILE A 240 6.68 3.91 -11.28
CA ILE A 240 5.40 4.57 -11.04
C ILE A 240 5.38 5.07 -9.60
N LEU A 241 5.07 6.35 -9.44
CA LEU A 241 4.83 6.97 -8.14
C LEU A 241 3.34 7.25 -7.98
N MET A 242 2.79 6.88 -6.82
CA MET A 242 1.41 7.20 -6.45
C MET A 242 1.41 8.14 -5.26
N GLY A 243 0.54 9.15 -5.23
CA GLY A 243 0.56 10.18 -4.20
C GLY A 243 -0.84 10.52 -3.70
N ALA A 244 -0.97 10.64 -2.38
CA ALA A 244 -2.15 11.20 -1.73
C ALA A 244 -1.78 11.79 -0.38
N GLY A 245 -2.40 12.90 0.00
CA GLY A 245 -2.12 13.57 1.27
C GLY A 245 -0.65 13.97 1.39
N GLU A 246 0.00 13.56 2.48
CA GLU A 246 1.43 13.82 2.71
C GLU A 246 2.38 12.76 2.11
N TYR A 247 1.85 11.73 1.45
CA TYR A 247 2.61 10.52 1.09
C TYR A 247 2.73 10.31 -0.41
N LEU A 248 3.96 10.01 -0.83
CA LEU A 248 4.32 9.52 -2.16
C LEU A 248 4.85 8.10 -2.02
N GLU A 249 4.28 7.17 -2.77
CA GLU A 249 4.60 5.74 -2.73
C GLU A 249 5.42 5.36 -3.95
N TYR A 250 6.59 4.76 -3.72
CA TYR A 250 7.36 4.09 -4.76
C TYR A 250 6.71 2.74 -5.09
N HIS A 251 5.71 2.79 -5.99
CA HIS A 251 4.77 1.69 -6.18
C HIS A 251 5.35 0.52 -6.98
N LEU A 252 5.60 0.73 -8.28
CA LEU A 252 6.17 -0.27 -9.18
C LEU A 252 7.45 0.29 -9.79
N SER A 253 8.48 -0.56 -9.90
CA SER A 253 9.74 -0.15 -10.50
C SER A 253 10.44 -1.28 -11.20
N CYS A 254 11.26 -0.91 -12.19
CA CYS A 254 12.05 -1.83 -12.96
C CYS A 254 13.37 -1.17 -13.39
N SER A 255 14.37 -2.00 -13.64
CA SER A 255 15.63 -1.61 -14.27
C SER A 255 16.24 -2.81 -14.98
N ASP A 256 16.93 -2.56 -16.09
CA ASP A 256 17.72 -3.59 -16.76
C ASP A 256 19.13 -3.69 -16.17
N ASP A 257 19.97 -4.60 -16.68
CA ASP A 257 21.34 -4.75 -16.20
C ASP A 257 22.19 -3.49 -16.34
N VAL A 258 22.02 -2.74 -17.42
CA VAL A 258 22.73 -1.48 -17.64
C VAL A 258 22.33 -0.48 -16.57
N GLY A 259 21.03 -0.34 -16.31
CA GLY A 259 20.49 0.52 -15.25
C GLY A 259 21.00 0.13 -13.87
N ARG A 260 21.02 -1.17 -13.54
CA ARG A 260 21.58 -1.68 -12.28
C ARG A 260 23.06 -1.35 -12.14
N GLN A 261 23.85 -1.56 -13.19
CA GLN A 261 25.29 -1.31 -13.17
C GLN A 261 25.61 0.18 -13.04
N LEU A 262 24.87 1.04 -13.75
CA LEU A 262 25.10 2.49 -13.74
C LEU A 262 24.53 3.19 -12.50
N GLY A 263 23.59 2.57 -11.79
CA GLY A 263 22.92 3.17 -10.63
C GLY A 263 21.70 4.00 -11.01
N ALA A 264 21.03 3.67 -12.11
CA ALA A 264 19.90 4.42 -12.66
C ALA A 264 18.75 4.55 -11.67
N THR A 265 18.41 3.50 -10.90
CA THR A 265 17.35 3.59 -9.89
C THR A 265 17.72 4.53 -8.72
N ASN A 266 19.01 4.65 -8.38
CA ASN A 266 19.45 5.64 -7.38
C ASN A 266 19.30 7.06 -7.91
N LEU A 267 19.64 7.30 -9.19
CA LEU A 267 19.41 8.58 -9.85
C LEU A 267 17.90 8.90 -9.91
N LEU A 268 17.08 7.92 -10.32
CA LEU A 268 15.63 8.03 -10.36
C LEU A 268 15.06 8.54 -9.02
N LEU A 269 15.40 7.85 -7.92
CA LEU A 269 14.88 8.20 -6.60
C LEU A 269 15.43 9.56 -6.11
N HIS A 270 16.66 9.91 -6.47
CA HIS A 270 17.22 11.23 -6.17
C HIS A 270 16.43 12.35 -6.88
N GLU A 271 16.26 12.25 -8.19
CA GLU A 271 15.57 13.27 -8.99
C GLU A 271 14.09 13.36 -8.60
N ALA A 272 13.43 12.21 -8.36
CA ALA A 272 12.06 12.19 -7.83
C ALA A 272 11.95 12.85 -6.45
N SER A 273 12.90 12.57 -5.55
CA SER A 273 12.90 13.18 -4.22
C SER A 273 13.10 14.70 -4.28
N GLN A 274 13.90 15.19 -5.23
CA GLN A 274 14.04 16.64 -5.44
C GLN A 274 12.76 17.25 -6.01
N HIS A 275 12.22 16.64 -7.07
CA HIS A 275 11.05 17.15 -7.79
C HIS A 275 9.80 17.24 -6.92
N PHE A 276 9.60 16.29 -6.01
CA PHE A 276 8.41 16.21 -5.16
C PHE A 276 8.63 16.74 -3.73
N SER A 277 9.78 17.41 -3.47
CA SER A 277 10.18 17.86 -2.12
C SER A 277 9.26 18.89 -1.49
N ASP A 278 8.54 19.65 -2.31
CA ASP A 278 7.60 20.71 -1.93
C ASP A 278 6.13 20.27 -1.93
N GLN A 279 5.83 19.10 -2.50
CA GLN A 279 4.47 18.59 -2.69
C GLN A 279 4.08 17.51 -1.67
N TYR A 280 5.03 16.68 -1.26
CA TYR A 280 4.82 15.55 -0.35
C TYR A 280 5.81 15.60 0.81
N ARG A 281 5.44 14.99 1.93
CA ARG A 281 6.30 14.92 3.11
C ARG A 281 7.19 13.69 3.12
N TYR A 282 6.69 12.57 2.61
CA TYR A 282 7.40 11.31 2.60
C TYR A 282 7.38 10.68 1.21
N LEU A 283 8.53 10.18 0.76
CA LEU A 283 8.62 9.16 -0.28
C LEU A 283 8.88 7.82 0.39
N HIS A 284 7.88 6.96 0.41
CA HIS A 284 7.96 5.65 1.01
C HIS A 284 8.43 4.61 -0.02
N LEU A 285 9.50 3.90 0.32
CA LEU A 285 10.20 2.97 -0.57
C LEU A 285 9.76 1.52 -0.35
N GLY A 286 8.98 1.24 0.71
CA GLY A 286 8.69 -0.10 1.18
C GLY A 286 9.92 -0.80 1.80
N GLY A 287 9.88 -2.14 1.87
CA GLY A 287 10.90 -2.96 2.54
C GLY A 287 11.66 -3.89 1.59
N GLY A 288 12.49 -4.76 2.16
CA GLY A 288 13.15 -5.88 1.45
C GLY A 288 12.19 -7.03 1.11
N LEU A 289 12.74 -8.12 0.57
CA LEU A 289 12.02 -9.37 0.30
C LEU A 289 11.83 -10.22 1.57
N SER A 290 12.72 -10.03 2.56
CA SER A 290 12.68 -10.72 3.85
C SER A 290 12.77 -9.74 5.03
N ASN A 291 12.82 -10.27 6.25
CA ASN A 291 13.11 -9.51 7.47
C ASN A 291 14.63 -9.44 7.78
N ASP A 292 15.48 -10.02 6.93
CA ASP A 292 16.92 -9.95 7.06
C ASP A 292 17.42 -8.54 6.68
N GLN A 293 18.24 -7.95 7.55
CA GLN A 293 18.87 -6.65 7.28
C GLN A 293 19.96 -6.73 6.20
N GLN A 294 20.41 -7.94 5.86
CA GLN A 294 21.33 -8.20 4.75
C GLN A 294 20.61 -8.38 3.41
N ASP A 295 19.27 -8.34 3.39
CA ASP A 295 18.48 -8.36 2.17
C ASP A 295 18.93 -7.25 1.20
N PRO A 296 19.38 -7.57 -0.03
CA PRO A 296 19.93 -6.58 -0.95
C PRO A 296 18.94 -5.48 -1.32
N LEU A 297 17.64 -5.79 -1.39
CA LEU A 297 16.60 -4.83 -1.70
C LEU A 297 16.37 -3.88 -0.51
N PHE A 298 16.39 -4.39 0.72
CA PHE A 298 16.38 -3.57 1.93
C PHE A 298 17.61 -2.66 2.00
N GLN A 299 18.82 -3.19 1.81
CA GLN A 299 20.05 -2.41 1.84
C GLN A 299 20.07 -1.29 0.79
N PHE A 300 19.56 -1.57 -0.41
CA PHE A 300 19.37 -0.56 -1.44
C PHE A 300 18.42 0.55 -0.96
N LYS A 301 17.22 0.22 -0.51
CA LYS A 301 16.22 1.20 -0.06
C LYS A 301 16.71 1.99 1.14
N HIS A 302 17.36 1.34 2.10
CA HIS A 302 17.95 1.98 3.27
C HIS A 302 19.16 2.87 2.91
N SER A 303 19.85 2.60 1.79
CA SER A 303 20.89 3.51 1.29
C SER A 303 20.31 4.82 0.77
N VAL A 304 19.04 4.82 0.32
CA VAL A 304 18.34 6.00 -0.21
C VAL A 304 17.53 6.71 0.88
N GLY A 305 16.64 5.99 1.57
CA GLY A 305 15.79 6.49 2.64
C GLY A 305 16.27 6.00 4.02
N LYS A 306 16.59 6.94 4.91
CA LYS A 306 17.13 6.66 6.24
C LYS A 306 16.08 6.54 7.34
N THR A 307 14.86 6.98 7.08
CA THR A 307 13.76 6.82 8.03
C THR A 307 13.26 5.39 7.98
N LEU A 308 13.44 4.66 9.09
CA LEU A 308 12.98 3.29 9.23
C LEU A 308 11.66 3.26 10.00
N THR A 309 10.71 2.50 9.47
CA THR A 309 9.43 2.24 10.13
C THR A 309 9.11 0.75 10.09
N PRO A 310 8.53 0.19 11.17
CA PRO A 310 8.11 -1.20 11.15
C PRO A 310 6.89 -1.37 10.24
N PHE A 311 6.97 -2.29 9.30
CA PHE A 311 5.80 -2.80 8.60
C PHE A 311 5.13 -3.86 9.45
N LEU A 312 3.89 -3.56 9.86
CA LEU A 312 3.07 -4.41 10.69
C LEU A 312 2.01 -5.12 9.85
N ILE A 313 1.76 -6.38 10.18
CA ILE A 313 0.63 -7.14 9.67
C ILE A 313 -0.24 -7.57 10.85
N GLY A 314 -1.53 -7.72 10.62
CA GLY A 314 -2.44 -8.20 11.64
C GLY A 314 -3.64 -8.90 11.05
N GLY A 315 -4.55 -9.29 11.93
CA GLY A 315 -5.79 -9.92 11.51
C GLY A 315 -6.76 -10.19 12.65
N PHE A 316 -8.00 -10.46 12.26
CA PHE A 316 -9.03 -10.97 13.15
C PHE A 316 -9.48 -12.33 12.68
N ILE A 317 -9.74 -13.23 13.63
CA ILE A 317 -10.63 -14.37 13.40
C ILE A 317 -12.04 -13.86 13.67
N ILE A 318 -12.87 -13.81 12.63
CA ILE A 318 -14.23 -13.26 12.69
C ILE A 318 -15.21 -14.33 13.17
N ASP A 319 -15.07 -15.56 12.68
CA ASP A 319 -15.83 -16.74 13.09
C ASP A 319 -14.88 -17.81 13.66
N SER A 320 -14.71 -17.81 14.98
CA SER A 320 -13.78 -18.71 15.65
C SER A 320 -14.17 -20.18 15.54
N GLU A 321 -15.46 -20.51 15.55
CA GLU A 321 -15.91 -21.90 15.48
C GLU A 321 -15.58 -22.49 14.10
N ARG A 322 -15.94 -21.77 13.04
CA ARG A 322 -15.66 -22.18 11.68
C ARG A 322 -14.16 -22.22 11.39
N TYR A 323 -13.41 -21.27 11.95
CA TYR A 323 -11.97 -21.19 11.76
C TYR A 323 -11.24 -22.38 12.40
N GLU A 324 -11.61 -22.76 13.63
CA GLU A 324 -11.00 -23.93 14.28
C GLU A 324 -11.35 -25.24 13.56
N LYS A 325 -12.57 -25.38 13.01
CA LYS A 325 -12.93 -26.51 12.14
C LYS A 325 -12.05 -26.59 10.89
N LEU A 326 -11.82 -25.46 10.20
CA LEU A 326 -10.91 -25.40 9.06
C LEU A 326 -9.47 -25.75 9.46
N LYS A 327 -8.99 -25.21 10.58
CA LYS A 327 -7.64 -25.45 11.05
C LYS A 327 -7.38 -26.92 11.37
N GLN A 328 -8.38 -27.63 11.89
CA GLN A 328 -8.30 -29.07 12.18
C GLN A 328 -8.26 -29.95 10.92
N SER A 329 -8.77 -29.46 9.78
CA SER A 329 -8.74 -30.23 8.51
C SER A 329 -7.38 -30.15 7.80
N ILE A 330 -6.50 -29.24 8.23
CA ILE A 330 -5.18 -29.04 7.64
C ILE A 330 -4.14 -29.87 8.41
N ALA A 331 -3.40 -30.72 7.71
CA ALA A 331 -2.28 -31.45 8.31
C ALA A 331 -1.15 -30.48 8.71
N ASN A 332 -0.75 -30.48 9.98
CA ASN A 332 0.27 -29.58 10.57
C ASN A 332 -0.02 -28.09 10.31
N PRO A 333 -1.11 -27.54 10.87
CA PRO A 333 -1.47 -26.16 10.65
C PRO A 333 -0.38 -25.22 11.20
N PRO A 334 -0.08 -24.11 10.52
CA PRO A 334 0.90 -23.16 11.00
C PRO A 334 0.43 -22.50 12.31
N ARG A 335 1.38 -22.01 13.13
CA ARG A 335 1.07 -21.29 14.37
C ARG A 335 0.45 -19.90 14.14
N ARG A 336 0.66 -19.32 12.95
CA ARG A 336 0.05 -18.05 12.53
C ARG A 336 -1.37 -18.26 12.02
N ILE A 337 -2.16 -17.19 11.98
CA ILE A 337 -3.49 -17.21 11.36
C ILE A 337 -3.40 -17.76 9.93
N ILE A 338 -4.27 -18.71 9.62
CA ILE A 338 -4.45 -19.33 8.31
C ILE A 338 -5.36 -18.41 7.51
N PHE A 339 -4.86 -17.94 6.38
CA PHE A 339 -5.56 -17.02 5.50
C PHE A 339 -5.43 -17.55 4.08
N TYR A 340 -6.55 -17.66 3.37
CA TYR A 340 -6.52 -18.14 1.99
C TYR A 340 -5.87 -17.11 1.07
N ARG A 341 -4.91 -17.56 0.26
CA ARG A 341 -4.36 -16.76 -0.84
C ARG A 341 -4.61 -17.51 -2.14
N PRO A 342 -5.31 -16.91 -3.11
CA PRO A 342 -5.40 -17.49 -4.44
C PRO A 342 -3.99 -17.52 -5.02
N SER A 343 -3.59 -18.70 -5.51
CA SER A 343 -2.26 -18.99 -6.05
C SER A 343 -1.98 -18.34 -7.39
#